data_AF-A4FYZ8-F1
#
_entry.id   AF-A4FYZ8-F1
#
_cell.length_a   1.000
_cell.length_b   1.000
_cell.length_c   1.000
_cell.angle_alpha   90.00
_cell.angle_beta   90.00
_cell.angle_gamma   90.00
#
_symmetry.space_group_name_H-M   'P 1'
#
loop_
_entity.id
_entity.type
_entity.pdbx_description
1 polymer ?
#
loop_
_entity_poly.entity_id
_entity_poly.type
_entity_poly.pdbx_seq_one_letter_code
_entity_poly.pdbx_strand_id
1 'polypeptide(L)'
;MAKTEFLKLDNLNGYDFEDLMARILRKMNYSNVNVTQRSGDKGKDILATYNDGSREYPVVVECKHMKSVGRPVIQKLQGALLHEKGDSPFIKGIVATSGTFSNEAKTYVDEVNGMYSDKMHIDLIDGLKLKELCKKYGIKIVNGKIQVVTEETIAHISKDEMKSQILSEFNKIVGSEKVIPEIKTWKNYKPCYYMNYDLNSQVSTQVGCIYDVRKNGEVIALDGSTGKPLTGKFSSHFITPKIKTQNIPESEFELAKPFEYNENDLEGIAFDKIINDNTKKVTYSGKNNVSYDKVCSPGKRDISINSTRSFYLPSYSNNIKVLNHSYSQKALVNGNDLLKTKDELTICKECGKNTLEQGISYICPVCGKITCKTHTRLDYLDNSPICNADAWTKRLYLQNLYFSSSETLNTFENMWLEMGTLQKIWTDKALVQTTVGGLIFLIIAWRILF
;
A
#
# COMPACT_ATOMS: atom_id res chain seq x y z
N MET A 1 2.33 10.36 -29.13
CA MET A 1 3.68 10.33 -28.53
C MET A 1 3.80 11.50 -27.57
N ALA A 2 3.55 11.27 -26.27
CA ALA A 2 3.82 12.29 -25.26
C ALA A 2 5.34 12.42 -25.13
N LYS A 3 5.82 13.66 -25.18
CA LYS A 3 7.23 14.02 -25.08
C LYS A 3 7.64 13.78 -23.62
N THR A 4 8.05 12.55 -23.29
CA THR A 4 8.51 12.19 -21.94
C THR A 4 9.69 13.08 -21.59
N GLU A 5 9.47 14.05 -20.71
CA GLU A 5 10.49 14.99 -20.25
C GLU A 5 11.41 14.24 -19.27
N PHE A 6 12.35 13.47 -19.84
CA PHE A 6 13.07 12.40 -19.13
C PHE A 6 13.96 12.86 -17.97
N LEU A 7 14.27 14.15 -17.83
CA LEU A 7 15.23 14.60 -16.82
C LEU A 7 15.16 16.12 -16.58
N LYS A 8 14.61 16.56 -15.45
CA LYS A 8 14.85 17.90 -14.91
C LYS A 8 15.81 17.79 -13.72
N LEU A 9 17.11 17.83 -14.04
CA LEU A 9 18.18 17.81 -13.03
C LEU A 9 18.11 19.03 -12.10
N ASP A 10 17.66 20.17 -12.60
CA ASP A 10 17.66 21.47 -11.90
C ASP A 10 16.87 21.50 -10.59
N ASN A 11 15.98 20.52 -10.38
CA ASN A 11 15.15 20.44 -9.18
C ASN A 11 15.75 19.54 -8.08
N LEU A 12 16.89 18.88 -8.34
CA LEU A 12 17.59 18.07 -7.33
C LEU A 12 18.33 18.99 -6.35
N ASN A 13 18.34 18.64 -5.06
CA ASN A 13 19.33 19.21 -4.15
C ASN A 13 20.68 18.50 -4.30
N GLY A 14 21.73 19.00 -3.62
CA GLY A 14 23.07 18.42 -3.69
C GLY A 14 23.13 16.94 -3.28
N TYR A 15 22.40 16.57 -2.22
CA TYR A 15 22.33 15.19 -1.74
C TYR A 15 21.57 14.27 -2.70
N ASP A 16 20.46 14.76 -3.27
CA ASP A 16 19.73 14.00 -4.29
C ASP A 16 20.60 13.79 -5.54
N PHE A 17 21.52 14.72 -5.84
CA PHE A 17 22.46 14.55 -6.93
C PHE A 17 23.54 13.50 -6.63
N GLU A 18 24.03 13.42 -5.40
CA GLU A 18 24.94 12.36 -4.94
C GLU A 18 24.29 10.97 -5.03
N ASP A 19 23.06 10.83 -4.55
CA ASP A 19 22.29 9.58 -4.63
C ASP A 19 22.05 9.14 -6.08
N LEU A 20 21.86 10.10 -7.00
CA LEU A 20 21.68 9.83 -8.42
C LEU A 20 22.96 9.24 -9.00
N MET A 21 24.10 9.85 -8.68
CA MET A 21 25.41 9.36 -9.10
C MET A 21 25.70 7.97 -8.54
N ALA A 22 25.40 7.72 -7.26
CA ALA A 22 25.57 6.41 -6.65
C ALA A 22 24.78 5.32 -7.40
N ARG A 23 23.54 5.61 -7.79
CA ARG A 23 22.71 4.68 -8.58
C ARG A 23 23.27 4.41 -9.97
N ILE A 24 23.74 5.45 -10.65
CA ILE A 24 24.37 5.32 -11.97
C ILE A 24 25.60 4.42 -11.85
N LEU A 25 26.44 4.62 -10.85
CA LEU A 25 27.64 3.80 -10.62
C LEU A 25 27.29 2.32 -10.37
N ARG A 26 26.28 2.04 -9.55
CA ARG A 26 25.80 0.66 -9.34
C ARG A 26 25.34 0.01 -10.65
N LYS A 27 24.64 0.75 -11.51
CA LYS A 27 24.22 0.30 -12.85
C LYS A 27 25.38 0.17 -13.85
N MET A 28 26.50 0.85 -13.59
CA MET A 28 27.75 0.75 -14.34
C MET A 28 28.68 -0.37 -13.82
N ASN A 29 28.18 -1.29 -12.99
CA ASN A 29 28.93 -2.41 -12.39
C ASN A 29 30.04 -2.00 -11.40
N TYR A 30 29.91 -0.83 -10.75
CA TYR A 30 30.74 -0.52 -9.59
C TYR A 30 30.22 -1.28 -8.36
N SER A 31 31.13 -1.80 -7.54
CA SER A 31 30.86 -2.47 -6.27
C SER A 31 31.15 -1.54 -5.08
N ASN A 32 30.69 -1.92 -3.88
CA ASN A 32 30.93 -1.18 -2.63
C ASN A 32 30.60 0.32 -2.69
N VAL A 33 29.54 0.70 -3.43
CA VAL A 33 29.16 2.10 -3.66
C VAL A 33 28.50 2.71 -2.40
N ASN A 34 29.27 3.51 -1.67
CA ASN A 34 28.90 4.14 -0.41
C ASN A 34 28.95 5.67 -0.53
N VAL A 35 27.82 6.33 -0.22
CA VAL A 35 27.77 7.80 -0.06
C VAL A 35 28.34 8.16 1.31
N THR A 36 29.27 9.11 1.38
CA THR A 36 30.00 9.46 2.60
C THR A 36 29.18 10.34 3.55
N GLN A 37 29.67 10.60 4.77
CA GLN A 37 28.91 11.32 5.79
C GLN A 37 28.74 12.81 5.45
N ARG A 38 27.49 13.27 5.60
CA ARG A 38 26.96 14.58 5.15
C ARG A 38 27.60 15.85 5.77
N SER A 39 28.61 15.73 6.65
CA SER A 39 29.27 16.86 7.30
C SER A 39 30.79 16.68 7.38
N GLY A 40 31.54 17.68 6.91
CA GLY A 40 33.00 17.76 7.08
C GLY A 40 33.82 17.15 5.93
N ASP A 41 33.22 16.83 4.80
CA ASP A 41 33.90 16.03 3.79
C ASP A 41 34.93 16.81 2.94
N LYS A 42 36.10 16.20 2.81
CA LYS A 42 37.30 16.79 2.17
C LYS A 42 37.26 16.69 0.64
N GLY A 43 36.07 16.71 0.03
CA GLY A 43 35.88 16.57 -1.41
C GLY A 43 35.81 15.10 -1.84
N LYS A 44 34.98 14.33 -1.14
CA LYS A 44 34.68 12.91 -1.39
C LYS A 44 33.22 12.73 -1.05
N ASP A 45 32.36 12.55 -2.04
CA ASP A 45 30.92 12.37 -1.79
C ASP A 45 30.53 10.89 -1.91
N ILE A 46 31.24 10.12 -2.74
CA ILE A 46 31.00 8.67 -2.92
C ILE A 46 32.34 7.93 -2.99
N LEU A 47 32.41 6.81 -2.28
CA LEU A 47 33.47 5.81 -2.41
C LEU A 47 32.90 4.55 -3.08
N ALA A 48 33.66 3.99 -4.01
CA ALA A 48 33.28 2.78 -4.72
C ALA A 48 34.52 1.96 -5.09
N THR A 49 34.28 0.75 -5.56
CA THR A 49 35.30 -0.14 -6.13
C THR A 49 34.89 -0.47 -7.56
N TYR A 50 35.85 -0.50 -8.48
CA TYR A 50 35.62 -0.95 -9.84
C TYR A 50 36.58 -2.08 -10.19
N ASN A 51 36.05 -3.07 -10.92
CA ASN A 51 36.82 -4.19 -11.44
C ASN A 51 36.65 -4.21 -12.96
N ASP A 52 37.76 -4.01 -13.68
CA ASP A 52 37.77 -4.01 -15.16
C ASP A 52 37.98 -5.41 -15.76
N GLY A 53 37.93 -6.46 -14.93
CA GLY A 53 38.21 -7.85 -15.27
C GLY A 53 39.67 -8.25 -15.08
N SER A 54 40.59 -7.28 -15.05
CA SER A 54 42.03 -7.52 -14.87
C SER A 54 42.57 -7.00 -13.54
N ARG A 55 41.99 -5.90 -13.03
CA ARG A 55 42.38 -5.26 -11.79
C ARG A 55 41.16 -4.69 -11.07
N GLU A 56 41.22 -4.76 -9.75
CA GLU A 56 40.30 -4.09 -8.84
C GLU A 56 40.96 -2.84 -8.27
N TYR A 57 40.26 -1.70 -8.26
CA TYR A 57 40.81 -0.44 -7.75
C TYR A 57 39.74 0.44 -7.10
N PRO A 58 40.14 1.27 -6.11
CA PRO A 58 39.27 2.24 -5.47
C PRO A 58 38.87 3.38 -6.43
N VAL A 59 37.67 3.90 -6.21
CA VAL A 59 37.06 4.99 -6.97
C VAL A 59 36.52 6.02 -5.98
N VAL A 60 36.90 7.28 -6.16
CA VAL A 60 36.39 8.41 -5.38
C VAL A 60 35.62 9.34 -6.31
N VAL A 61 34.42 9.74 -5.89
CA VAL A 61 33.56 10.62 -6.68
C VAL A 61 33.27 11.90 -5.91
N GLU A 62 33.48 13.03 -6.57
CA GLU A 62 33.05 14.35 -6.12
C GLU A 62 31.86 14.79 -6.97
N CYS A 63 30.76 15.10 -6.30
CA CYS A 63 29.51 15.55 -6.88
C CYS A 63 29.38 17.07 -6.67
N LYS A 64 29.00 17.79 -7.74
CA LYS A 64 28.76 19.23 -7.69
C LYS A 64 27.48 19.59 -8.43
N HIS A 65 26.42 19.86 -7.68
CA HIS A 65 25.18 20.35 -8.25
C HIS A 65 25.26 21.88 -8.50
N MET A 66 25.86 22.29 -9.62
CA MET A 66 26.02 23.70 -9.99
C MET A 66 26.17 23.90 -11.51
N LYS A 67 26.00 25.13 -11.99
CA LYS A 67 26.02 25.46 -13.42
C LYS A 67 27.37 25.21 -14.10
N SER A 68 28.47 25.50 -13.42
CA SER A 68 29.82 25.34 -13.97
C SER A 68 30.80 24.96 -12.86
N VAL A 69 31.65 23.98 -13.12
CA VAL A 69 32.71 23.52 -12.22
C VAL A 69 34.08 23.91 -12.79
N GLY A 70 34.88 24.58 -11.95
CA GLY A 70 36.23 25.04 -12.29
C GLY A 70 37.34 24.15 -11.76
N ARG A 71 38.58 24.48 -12.14
CA ARG A 71 39.82 23.80 -11.74
C ARG A 71 39.97 23.52 -10.22
N PRO A 72 39.57 24.43 -9.30
CA PRO A 72 39.76 24.19 -7.86
C PRO A 72 39.10 22.91 -7.33
N VAL A 73 37.96 22.50 -7.90
CA VAL A 73 37.26 21.27 -7.51
C VAL A 73 38.09 20.05 -7.92
N ILE A 74 38.66 20.07 -9.12
CA ILE A 74 39.51 18.99 -9.64
C ILE A 74 40.77 18.86 -8.79
N GLN A 75 41.41 19.98 -8.43
CA GLN A 75 42.58 20.01 -7.53
C GLN A 75 42.28 19.43 -6.17
N LYS A 76 41.13 19.78 -5.59
CA LYS A 76 40.67 19.24 -4.31
C LYS A 76 40.50 17.72 -4.37
N LEU A 77 39.82 17.21 -5.42
CA LEU A 77 39.67 15.77 -5.62
C LEU A 77 41.02 15.09 -5.81
N GLN A 78 41.92 15.64 -6.62
CA GLN A 78 43.27 15.08 -6.81
C GLN A 78 44.00 14.92 -5.47
N GLY A 79 43.93 15.93 -4.61
CA GLY A 79 44.48 15.85 -3.25
C GLY A 79 43.82 14.72 -2.43
N ALA A 80 42.51 14.57 -2.52
CA ALA A 80 41.79 13.49 -1.86
C ALA A 80 42.19 12.09 -2.38
N LEU A 81 42.39 11.92 -3.69
CA LEU A 81 42.83 10.66 -4.29
C LEU A 81 44.18 10.21 -3.73
N LEU A 82 45.11 11.13 -3.52
CA LEU A 82 46.42 10.81 -2.92
C LEU A 82 46.31 10.27 -1.50
N HIS A 83 45.29 10.70 -0.74
CA HIS A 83 45.03 10.19 0.61
C HIS A 83 44.26 8.87 0.60
N GLU A 84 43.30 8.68 -0.32
CA GLU A 84 42.45 7.50 -0.38
C GLU A 84 43.07 6.30 -1.12
N LYS A 85 44.15 6.53 -1.86
CA LYS A 85 44.83 5.49 -2.63
C LYS A 85 45.26 4.29 -1.78
N GLY A 86 45.65 4.53 -0.52
CA GLY A 86 46.18 3.49 0.36
C GLY A 86 47.30 2.71 -0.32
N ASP A 87 47.25 1.38 -0.22
CA ASP A 87 48.22 0.47 -0.85
C ASP A 87 47.88 0.12 -2.31
N SER A 88 46.76 0.62 -2.85
CA SER A 88 46.37 0.33 -4.23
C SER A 88 47.37 0.95 -5.21
N PRO A 89 47.84 0.23 -6.24
CA PRO A 89 48.75 0.80 -7.24
C PRO A 89 48.07 1.90 -8.07
N PHE A 90 46.74 1.87 -8.17
CA PHE A 90 45.94 2.76 -9.00
C PHE A 90 44.69 3.23 -8.26
N ILE A 91 44.26 4.47 -8.50
CA ILE A 91 43.00 5.01 -7.99
C ILE A 91 42.30 5.84 -9.06
N LYS A 92 40.97 5.75 -9.12
CA LYS A 92 40.17 6.53 -10.06
C LYS A 92 39.42 7.66 -9.36
N GLY A 93 39.49 8.86 -9.91
CA GLY A 93 38.63 9.99 -9.55
C GLY A 93 37.50 10.16 -10.56
N ILE A 94 36.33 10.56 -10.09
CA ILE A 94 35.24 11.02 -10.95
C ILE A 94 34.75 12.36 -10.41
N VAL A 95 34.68 13.38 -11.26
CA VAL A 95 33.95 14.61 -10.93
C VAL A 95 32.66 14.61 -11.73
N ALA A 96 31.54 14.67 -11.03
CA ALA A 96 30.20 14.70 -11.61
C ALA A 96 29.53 16.06 -11.34
N THR A 97 28.94 16.65 -12.37
CA THR A 97 28.20 17.92 -12.25
C THR A 97 26.88 17.90 -13.03
N SER A 98 25.87 18.58 -12.51
CA SER A 98 24.62 18.83 -13.24
C SER A 98 24.78 19.86 -14.36
N GLY A 99 25.82 20.70 -14.30
CA GLY A 99 26.16 21.73 -15.28
C GLY A 99 27.29 21.31 -16.23
N THR A 100 28.24 22.21 -16.46
CA THR A 100 29.39 21.99 -17.35
C THR A 100 30.73 22.15 -16.62
N PHE A 101 31.82 21.76 -17.29
CA PHE A 101 33.19 22.03 -16.82
C PHE A 101 33.83 23.18 -17.60
N SER A 102 34.57 24.04 -16.90
CA SER A 102 35.38 25.08 -17.56
C SER A 102 36.51 24.45 -18.38
N ASN A 103 37.02 25.18 -19.38
CA ASN A 103 38.15 24.71 -20.19
C ASN A 103 39.39 24.47 -19.32
N GLU A 104 39.65 25.35 -18.36
CA GLU A 104 40.74 25.18 -17.38
C GLU A 104 40.61 23.90 -16.56
N ALA A 105 39.39 23.49 -16.18
CA ALA A 105 39.16 22.25 -15.48
C ALA A 105 39.49 21.04 -16.36
N LYS A 106 39.08 21.07 -17.64
CA LYS A 106 39.37 20.00 -18.61
C LYS A 106 40.86 19.88 -18.90
N THR A 107 41.53 20.99 -19.21
CA THR A 107 42.98 21.04 -19.43
C THR A 107 43.74 20.50 -18.23
N TYR A 108 43.32 20.85 -17.01
CA TYR A 108 43.97 20.34 -15.81
C TYR A 108 43.76 18.83 -15.60
N VAL A 109 42.60 18.28 -15.95
CA VAL A 109 42.39 16.82 -15.94
C VAL A 109 43.32 16.14 -16.92
N ASP A 110 43.48 16.68 -18.14
CA ASP A 110 44.40 16.12 -19.14
C ASP A 110 45.86 16.14 -18.65
N GLU A 111 46.29 17.23 -18.01
CA GLU A 111 47.60 17.34 -17.35
C GLU A 111 47.79 16.26 -16.27
N VAL A 112 46.81 16.10 -15.36
CA VAL A 112 46.88 15.10 -14.27
C VAL A 112 46.90 13.68 -14.83
N ASN A 113 46.03 13.39 -15.80
CA ASN A 113 45.96 12.08 -16.43
C ASN A 113 47.21 11.74 -17.24
N GLY A 114 47.89 12.74 -17.80
CA GLY A 114 49.18 12.58 -18.46
C GLY A 114 50.35 12.39 -17.48
N MET A 115 50.43 13.20 -16.42
CA MET A 115 51.53 13.14 -15.45
C MET A 115 51.49 11.90 -14.55
N TYR A 116 50.28 11.42 -14.22
CA TYR A 116 50.08 10.37 -13.22
C TYR A 116 49.35 9.14 -13.78
N SER A 117 49.43 8.89 -15.09
CA SER A 117 48.70 7.82 -15.79
C SER A 117 48.78 6.44 -15.12
N ASP A 118 49.94 6.10 -14.56
CA ASP A 118 50.17 4.81 -13.92
C ASP A 118 49.59 4.74 -12.50
N LYS A 119 49.33 5.89 -11.89
CA LYS A 119 48.96 6.03 -10.48
C LYS A 119 47.51 6.45 -10.26
N MET A 120 46.94 7.26 -11.15
CA MET A 120 45.56 7.72 -11.06
C MET A 120 44.98 8.13 -12.40
N HIS A 121 43.64 8.18 -12.46
CA HIS A 121 42.91 8.71 -13.60
C HIS A 121 41.66 9.45 -13.13
N ILE A 122 41.38 10.63 -13.68
CA ILE A 122 40.20 11.44 -13.37
C ILE A 122 39.28 11.49 -14.59
N ASP A 123 38.03 11.08 -14.37
CA ASP A 123 36.94 11.18 -15.33
C ASP A 123 36.05 12.40 -15.03
N LEU A 124 35.54 13.02 -16.10
CA LEU A 124 34.54 14.08 -16.02
C LEU A 124 33.18 13.58 -16.52
N ILE A 125 32.13 13.81 -15.72
CA ILE A 125 30.73 13.54 -16.07
C ILE A 125 29.96 14.85 -15.95
N ASP A 126 29.69 15.49 -17.07
CA ASP A 126 28.89 16.72 -17.12
C ASP A 126 27.39 16.42 -17.25
N GLY A 127 26.56 17.46 -17.21
CA GLY A 127 25.11 17.30 -17.26
C GLY A 127 24.60 16.66 -18.55
N LEU A 128 25.33 16.75 -19.67
CA LEU A 128 24.97 16.08 -20.92
C LEU A 128 25.27 14.59 -20.83
N LYS A 129 26.50 14.21 -20.45
CA LYS A 129 26.89 12.81 -20.27
C LYS A 129 26.06 12.14 -19.18
N LEU A 130 25.68 12.88 -18.13
CA LEU A 130 24.78 12.40 -17.10
C LEU A 130 23.39 12.05 -17.66
N LYS A 131 22.83 12.90 -18.54
CA LYS A 131 21.55 12.62 -19.23
C LYS A 131 21.64 11.36 -20.09
N GLU A 132 22.75 11.18 -20.78
CA GLU A 132 23.00 9.98 -21.59
C GLU A 132 23.09 8.72 -20.72
N LEU A 133 23.80 8.77 -19.60
CA LEU A 133 23.89 7.67 -18.63
C LEU A 133 22.51 7.35 -18.04
N CYS A 134 21.74 8.37 -17.63
CA CYS A 134 20.38 8.16 -17.15
C CYS A 134 19.51 7.46 -18.20
N LYS A 135 19.55 7.91 -19.45
CA LYS A 135 18.82 7.28 -20.56
C LYS A 135 19.28 5.85 -20.81
N LYS A 136 20.59 5.61 -20.84
CA LYS A 136 21.19 4.28 -21.07
C LYS A 136 20.79 3.26 -20.00
N TYR A 137 20.73 3.70 -18.75
CA TYR A 137 20.42 2.84 -17.61
C TYR A 137 18.95 2.93 -17.14
N GLY A 138 18.08 3.59 -17.91
CA GLY A 138 16.65 3.68 -17.63
C GLY A 138 16.28 4.48 -16.37
N ILE A 139 17.13 5.43 -15.95
CA ILE A 139 16.89 6.26 -14.75
C ILE A 139 16.03 7.45 -15.14
N LYS A 140 14.88 7.59 -14.46
CA LYS A 140 13.94 8.71 -14.62
C LYS A 140 13.99 9.60 -13.38
N ILE A 141 14.02 10.91 -13.59
CA ILE A 141 13.98 11.92 -12.53
C ILE A 141 12.72 12.74 -12.74
N VAL A 142 11.78 12.64 -11.79
CA VAL A 142 10.49 13.32 -11.86
C VAL A 142 10.39 14.22 -10.62
N ASN A 143 10.03 15.49 -10.84
CA ASN A 143 9.86 16.49 -9.76
C ASN A 143 11.08 16.71 -8.85
N GLY A 144 12.31 16.53 -9.35
CA GLY A 144 13.53 16.78 -8.56
C GLY A 144 13.82 15.74 -7.49
N LYS A 145 13.19 14.57 -7.56
CA LYS A 145 13.55 13.41 -6.73
C LYS A 145 13.88 12.23 -7.61
N ILE A 146 14.82 11.41 -7.15
CA ILE A 146 15.06 10.12 -7.78
C ILE A 146 13.95 9.17 -7.34
N GLN A 147 13.15 8.70 -8.28
CA GLN A 147 12.06 7.77 -7.98
C GLN A 147 12.53 6.35 -8.22
N VAL A 148 11.86 5.37 -7.60
CA VAL A 148 11.99 3.98 -8.06
C VAL A 148 11.37 3.86 -9.45
N VAL A 149 12.12 3.30 -10.40
CA VAL A 149 11.63 3.02 -11.75
C VAL A 149 11.39 1.53 -11.87
N THR A 150 10.12 1.15 -11.92
CA THR A 150 9.65 -0.21 -12.14
C THR A 150 8.39 -0.14 -12.98
N GLU A 151 8.15 -1.15 -13.79
CA GLU A 151 6.88 -1.37 -14.50
C GLU A 151 6.22 -2.67 -14.02
N GLU A 152 6.80 -3.30 -13.00
CA GLU A 152 6.31 -4.53 -12.42
C GLU A 152 5.05 -4.26 -11.58
N THR A 153 4.06 -5.12 -11.72
CA THR A 153 2.87 -5.21 -10.88
C THR A 153 2.70 -6.65 -10.43
N ILE A 154 2.07 -6.87 -9.28
CA ILE A 154 1.52 -8.19 -8.96
C ILE A 154 0.37 -8.53 -9.92
N ALA A 155 -0.06 -9.79 -9.91
CA ALA A 155 -1.12 -10.28 -10.78
C ALA A 155 -2.39 -9.44 -10.63
N HIS A 156 -3.07 -9.17 -11.73
CA HIS A 156 -4.26 -8.33 -11.76
C HIS A 156 -5.35 -8.94 -12.64
N ILE A 157 -6.55 -8.41 -12.55
CA ILE A 157 -7.70 -8.80 -13.38
C ILE A 157 -8.16 -7.63 -14.25
N SER A 158 -8.92 -7.93 -15.30
CA SER A 158 -9.60 -6.91 -16.09
C SER A 158 -10.68 -6.18 -15.27
N LYS A 159 -11.11 -5.01 -15.76
CA LYS A 159 -12.24 -4.29 -15.15
C LYS A 159 -13.55 -5.08 -15.25
N ASP A 160 -13.72 -5.89 -16.29
CA ASP A 160 -14.95 -6.67 -16.50
C ASP A 160 -14.99 -7.93 -15.63
N GLU A 161 -13.85 -8.57 -15.37
CA GLU A 161 -13.75 -9.62 -14.34
C GLU A 161 -14.07 -9.05 -12.95
N MET A 162 -13.54 -7.87 -12.60
CA MET A 162 -13.89 -7.20 -11.34
C MET A 162 -15.39 -6.90 -11.24
N LYS A 163 -16.03 -6.39 -12.31
CA LYS A 163 -17.48 -6.19 -12.35
C LYS A 163 -18.24 -7.51 -12.14
N SER A 164 -17.78 -8.59 -12.76
CA SER A 164 -18.40 -9.91 -12.66
C SER A 164 -18.34 -10.45 -11.22
N GLN A 165 -17.21 -10.26 -10.53
CA GLN A 165 -17.07 -10.59 -9.11
C GLN A 165 -18.04 -9.78 -8.24
N ILE A 166 -18.12 -8.46 -8.45
CA ILE A 166 -19.03 -7.58 -7.71
C ILE A 166 -20.49 -7.98 -7.94
N LEU A 167 -20.86 -8.28 -9.19
CA LEU A 167 -22.20 -8.73 -9.52
C LEU A 167 -22.53 -10.07 -8.84
N SER A 168 -21.59 -11.01 -8.82
CA SER A 168 -21.75 -12.28 -8.09
C SER A 168 -21.99 -12.07 -6.59
N GLU A 169 -21.29 -11.11 -5.97
CA GLU A 169 -21.49 -10.77 -4.56
C GLU A 169 -22.82 -10.05 -4.31
N PHE A 170 -23.18 -9.13 -5.20
CA PHE A 170 -24.45 -8.41 -5.15
C PHE A 170 -25.64 -9.36 -5.23
N ASN A 171 -25.56 -10.37 -6.10
CA ASN A 171 -26.59 -11.39 -6.27
C ASN A 171 -26.77 -12.30 -5.04
N LYS A 172 -25.86 -12.26 -4.05
CA LYS A 172 -26.03 -12.96 -2.76
C LYS A 172 -26.94 -12.19 -1.78
N ILE A 173 -27.24 -10.92 -2.08
CA ILE A 173 -28.12 -10.09 -1.26
C ILE A 173 -29.57 -10.43 -1.60
N VAL A 174 -30.39 -10.70 -0.58
CA VAL A 174 -31.80 -11.07 -0.78
C VAL A 174 -32.57 -9.87 -1.33
N GLY A 175 -33.35 -10.08 -2.40
CA GLY A 175 -34.09 -9.04 -3.11
C GLY A 175 -33.33 -8.43 -4.30
N SER A 176 -32.09 -8.87 -4.55
CA SER A 176 -31.27 -8.37 -5.66
C SER A 176 -31.83 -8.72 -7.04
N GLU A 177 -32.63 -9.78 -7.15
CA GLU A 177 -33.31 -10.20 -8.38
C GLU A 177 -34.34 -9.17 -8.87
N LYS A 178 -34.77 -8.25 -8.00
CA LYS A 178 -35.75 -7.20 -8.31
C LYS A 178 -35.12 -5.86 -8.70
N VAL A 179 -33.79 -5.77 -8.73
CA VAL A 179 -33.06 -4.53 -9.01
C VAL A 179 -31.89 -4.79 -9.93
N ILE A 180 -31.54 -3.80 -10.76
CA ILE A 180 -30.39 -3.88 -11.66
C ILE A 180 -29.32 -2.89 -11.17
N PRO A 181 -28.14 -3.35 -10.74
CA PRO A 181 -27.07 -2.46 -10.33
C PRO A 181 -26.32 -1.88 -11.53
N GLU A 182 -26.04 -0.58 -11.50
CA GLU A 182 -25.06 0.04 -12.39
C GLU A 182 -23.68 0.04 -11.74
N ILE A 183 -22.71 -0.67 -12.32
CA ILE A 183 -21.37 -0.82 -11.74
C ILE A 183 -20.34 -0.03 -12.55
N LYS A 184 -19.75 0.99 -11.91
CA LYS A 184 -18.58 1.71 -12.44
C LYS A 184 -17.32 1.27 -11.70
N THR A 185 -16.30 0.88 -12.46
CA THR A 185 -15.04 0.35 -11.94
C THR A 185 -13.87 1.15 -12.47
N TRP A 186 -13.01 1.61 -11.57
CA TRP A 186 -11.75 2.26 -11.87
C TRP A 186 -10.60 1.41 -11.34
N LYS A 187 -9.54 1.29 -12.15
CA LYS A 187 -8.30 0.58 -11.83
C LYS A 187 -7.17 1.60 -11.74
N ASN A 188 -6.32 1.45 -10.75
CA ASN A 188 -5.09 2.21 -10.57
C ASN A 188 -3.98 1.29 -10.07
N TYR A 189 -2.73 1.66 -10.29
CA TYR A 189 -1.57 0.96 -9.77
C TYR A 189 -0.89 1.82 -8.69
N LYS A 190 -0.82 1.28 -7.48
CA LYS A 190 -0.22 1.97 -6.33
C LYS A 190 1.21 1.50 -6.10
N PRO A 191 2.19 2.40 -5.95
CA PRO A 191 3.58 2.01 -5.74
C PRO A 191 3.73 1.29 -4.39
N CYS A 192 4.45 0.19 -4.38
CA CYS A 192 4.72 -0.62 -3.20
C CYS A 192 6.21 -0.98 -3.16
N TYR A 193 6.83 -0.68 -2.02
CA TYR A 193 8.14 -1.17 -1.68
C TYR A 193 8.00 -2.31 -0.68
N TYR A 194 8.68 -3.42 -0.96
CA TYR A 194 8.63 -4.65 -0.19
C TYR A 194 10.04 -4.99 0.28
N MET A 195 10.20 -5.33 1.55
CA MET A 195 11.46 -5.79 2.13
C MET A 195 11.21 -7.03 3.00
N ASN A 196 11.92 -8.11 2.67
CA ASN A 196 12.02 -9.30 3.51
C ASN A 196 13.32 -9.22 4.33
N TYR A 197 13.21 -9.44 5.64
CA TYR A 197 14.31 -9.24 6.57
C TYR A 197 14.31 -10.26 7.70
N ASP A 198 15.50 -10.45 8.26
CA ASP A 198 15.72 -11.10 9.54
C ASP A 198 16.11 -10.04 10.58
N LEU A 199 15.69 -10.22 11.82
CA LEU A 199 16.01 -9.36 12.95
C LEU A 199 16.57 -10.22 14.08
N ASN A 200 17.80 -9.96 14.51
CA ASN A 200 18.42 -10.63 15.64
C ASN A 200 19.13 -9.61 16.52
N SER A 201 18.53 -9.28 17.66
CA SER A 201 19.08 -8.30 18.60
C SER A 201 18.95 -8.77 20.03
N GLN A 202 20.05 -8.67 20.79
CA GLN A 202 20.10 -8.99 22.20
C GLN A 202 20.73 -7.84 22.99
N VAL A 203 20.14 -7.52 24.14
CA VAL A 203 20.72 -6.59 25.11
C VAL A 203 20.92 -7.33 26.43
N SER A 204 22.18 -7.41 26.84
CA SER A 204 22.59 -8.04 28.09
C SER A 204 23.09 -7.00 29.09
N THR A 205 22.97 -7.34 30.37
CA THR A 205 23.53 -6.62 31.50
C THR A 205 24.35 -7.57 32.36
N GLN A 206 24.86 -7.09 33.49
CA GLN A 206 25.61 -7.94 34.44
C GLN A 206 24.77 -9.08 35.04
N VAL A 207 23.44 -9.03 34.94
CA VAL A 207 22.54 -10.10 35.40
C VAL A 207 22.10 -11.05 34.27
N GLY A 208 22.62 -10.88 33.06
CA GLY A 208 22.30 -11.71 31.89
C GLY A 208 21.54 -10.95 30.80
N CYS A 209 20.99 -11.71 29.85
CA CYS A 209 20.18 -11.16 28.76
C CYS A 209 18.85 -10.66 29.29
N ILE A 210 18.53 -9.38 29.06
CA ILE A 210 17.29 -8.74 29.50
C ILE A 210 16.34 -8.46 28.33
N TYR A 211 16.83 -8.56 27.10
CA TYR A 211 16.04 -8.33 25.90
C TYR A 211 16.60 -9.19 24.78
N ASP A 212 15.74 -9.95 24.13
CA ASP A 212 16.06 -10.81 22.99
C ASP A 212 14.91 -10.70 21.98
N VAL A 213 15.23 -10.33 20.73
CA VAL A 213 14.30 -10.38 19.61
C VAL A 213 14.95 -11.14 18.47
N ARG A 214 14.26 -12.20 18.03
CA ARG A 214 14.65 -13.00 16.89
C ARG A 214 13.44 -13.16 15.98
N LYS A 215 13.55 -12.68 14.75
CA LYS A 215 12.54 -12.87 13.71
C LYS A 215 13.24 -13.22 12.41
N ASN A 216 12.73 -14.23 11.71
CA ASN A 216 13.34 -14.73 10.49
C ASN A 216 12.30 -14.70 9.37
N GLY A 217 12.67 -14.16 8.22
CA GLY A 217 11.82 -14.06 7.03
C GLY A 217 10.62 -13.13 7.22
N GLU A 218 10.70 -12.17 8.14
CA GLU A 218 9.66 -11.15 8.31
C GLU A 218 9.59 -10.25 7.10
N VAL A 219 8.45 -9.57 6.97
CA VAL A 219 8.23 -8.67 5.84
C VAL A 219 7.66 -7.35 6.31
N ILE A 220 8.15 -6.28 5.69
CA ILE A 220 7.53 -4.98 5.72
C ILE A 220 7.23 -4.52 4.29
N ALA A 221 6.04 -3.96 4.09
CA ALA A 221 5.65 -3.32 2.84
C ALA A 221 5.29 -1.87 3.11
N LEU A 222 5.73 -0.95 2.25
CA LEU A 222 5.50 0.48 2.34
C LEU A 222 4.79 0.98 1.09
N ASP A 223 3.88 1.93 1.25
CA ASP A 223 3.32 2.70 0.15
C ASP A 223 4.43 3.59 -0.42
N GLY A 224 4.84 3.33 -1.66
CA GLY A 224 5.96 4.02 -2.30
C GLY A 224 5.70 5.49 -2.64
N SER A 225 4.47 5.99 -2.43
CA SER A 225 4.12 7.42 -2.58
C SER A 225 4.10 8.16 -1.25
N THR A 226 3.84 7.48 -0.14
CA THR A 226 3.71 8.12 1.18
C THR A 226 4.77 7.69 2.20
N GLY A 227 5.50 6.60 1.93
CA GLY A 227 6.41 5.95 2.88
C GLY A 227 5.67 5.23 4.02
N LYS A 228 4.34 5.27 4.07
CA LYS A 228 3.58 4.69 5.17
C LYS A 228 3.53 3.16 5.05
N PRO A 229 3.66 2.42 6.15
CA PRO A 229 3.53 0.97 6.14
C PRO A 229 2.15 0.51 5.67
N LEU A 230 2.13 -0.46 4.77
CA LEU A 230 0.94 -1.18 4.32
C LEU A 230 0.59 -2.24 5.38
N THR A 231 0.00 -1.79 6.49
CA THR A 231 -0.32 -2.64 7.64
C THR A 231 -1.62 -3.44 7.48
N GLY A 232 -1.82 -4.42 8.36
CA GLY A 232 -3.11 -5.10 8.56
C GLY A 232 -3.30 -6.29 7.63
N LYS A 233 -4.49 -6.46 7.05
CA LYS A 233 -4.82 -7.63 6.23
C LYS A 233 -3.95 -7.76 4.97
N PHE A 234 -3.27 -6.71 4.54
CA PHE A 234 -2.37 -6.76 3.38
C PHE A 234 -1.21 -7.75 3.61
N SER A 235 -0.56 -7.67 4.78
CA SER A 235 0.58 -8.52 5.11
C SER A 235 0.22 -9.97 5.41
N SER A 236 -1.00 -10.25 5.83
CA SER A 236 -1.45 -11.64 5.98
C SER A 236 -1.98 -12.25 4.67
N HIS A 237 -2.42 -11.43 3.72
CA HIS A 237 -3.22 -11.90 2.57
C HIS A 237 -2.41 -11.96 1.27
N PHE A 238 -1.43 -11.06 1.07
CA PHE A 238 -0.63 -11.02 -0.17
C PHE A 238 0.87 -11.18 0.02
N ILE A 239 1.35 -11.02 1.25
CA ILE A 239 2.77 -11.09 1.54
C ILE A 239 3.14 -12.56 1.76
N THR A 240 3.67 -13.14 0.69
CA THR A 240 4.41 -14.40 0.75
C THR A 240 5.85 -14.12 0.32
N PRO A 241 6.84 -14.94 0.72
CA PRO A 241 8.23 -14.75 0.31
C PRO A 241 8.43 -14.79 -1.23
N LYS A 242 7.44 -15.29 -1.97
CA LYS A 242 7.49 -15.50 -3.42
C LYS A 242 6.39 -14.72 -4.13
N ILE A 243 6.47 -13.39 -4.05
CA ILE A 243 5.63 -12.52 -4.89
C ILE A 243 6.04 -12.70 -6.36
N LYS A 244 5.10 -13.16 -7.18
CA LYS A 244 5.24 -13.18 -8.64
C LYS A 244 4.80 -11.83 -9.20
N THR A 245 5.64 -11.25 -10.05
CA THR A 245 5.35 -9.99 -10.73
C THR A 245 5.23 -10.21 -12.24
N GLN A 246 4.54 -9.29 -12.89
CA GLN A 246 4.38 -9.17 -14.35
C GLN A 246 4.46 -7.69 -14.72
N ASN A 247 4.67 -7.36 -15.98
CA ASN A 247 4.67 -5.95 -16.40
C ASN A 247 3.25 -5.39 -16.47
N ILE A 248 3.10 -4.11 -16.15
CA ILE A 248 1.89 -3.34 -16.46
C ILE A 248 1.75 -3.28 -18.00
N PRO A 249 0.55 -3.50 -18.57
CA PRO A 249 0.34 -3.30 -20.00
C PRO A 249 0.64 -1.85 -20.40
N GLU A 250 1.30 -1.63 -21.54
CA GLU A 250 1.69 -0.28 -21.98
C GLU A 250 0.50 0.70 -22.06
N SER A 251 -0.68 0.20 -22.45
CA SER A 251 -1.93 0.97 -22.50
C SER A 251 -2.45 1.44 -21.13
N GLU A 252 -1.91 0.90 -20.04
CA GLU A 252 -2.30 1.20 -18.67
C GLU A 252 -1.21 1.94 -17.87
N PHE A 253 -0.08 2.33 -18.48
CA PHE A 253 1.00 3.03 -17.78
C PHE A 253 0.55 4.34 -17.10
N GLU A 254 -0.37 5.08 -17.72
CA GLU A 254 -0.94 6.31 -17.15
C GLU A 254 -1.78 6.06 -15.87
N LEU A 255 -2.17 4.80 -15.60
CA LEU A 255 -2.88 4.42 -14.38
C LEU A 255 -1.93 4.19 -13.20
N ALA A 256 -0.61 4.18 -13.43
CA ALA A 256 0.40 3.99 -12.41
C ALA A 256 0.76 5.31 -11.72
N LYS A 257 0.57 5.33 -10.41
CA LYS A 257 1.01 6.46 -9.59
C LYS A 257 2.53 6.41 -9.41
N PRO A 258 3.26 7.51 -9.56
CA PRO A 258 4.70 7.48 -9.39
C PRO A 258 5.11 7.10 -7.96
N PHE A 259 6.30 6.50 -7.82
CA PHE A 259 6.98 6.42 -6.53
C PHE A 259 7.45 7.83 -6.15
N GLU A 260 7.21 8.29 -4.92
CA GLU A 260 7.65 9.61 -4.45
C GLU A 260 9.00 9.55 -3.71
N TYR A 261 9.53 8.35 -3.56
CA TYR A 261 10.75 8.05 -2.84
C TYR A 261 11.69 7.18 -3.67
N ASN A 262 12.93 7.19 -3.25
CA ASN A 262 14.00 6.41 -3.80
C ASN A 262 14.14 5.10 -2.95
N GLU A 263 14.69 4.00 -3.50
CA GLU A 263 14.86 2.75 -2.73
C GLU A 263 15.61 2.91 -1.39
N ASN A 264 16.68 3.71 -1.34
CA ASN A 264 17.42 3.97 -0.09
C ASN A 264 16.54 4.70 0.94
N ASP A 265 15.71 5.65 0.50
CA ASP A 265 14.79 6.37 1.38
C ASP A 265 13.76 5.41 1.99
N LEU A 266 13.17 4.55 1.15
CA LEU A 266 12.17 3.57 1.55
C LEU A 266 12.77 2.50 2.46
N GLU A 267 13.99 2.05 2.19
CA GLU A 267 14.75 1.16 3.05
C GLU A 267 15.03 1.81 4.41
N GLY A 268 15.43 3.09 4.43
CA GLY A 268 15.62 3.86 5.65
C GLY A 268 14.33 3.94 6.48
N ILE A 269 13.20 4.29 5.85
CA ILE A 269 11.88 4.30 6.51
C ILE A 269 11.52 2.91 7.05
N ALA A 270 11.83 1.86 6.30
CA ALA A 270 11.57 0.48 6.72
C ALA A 270 12.40 0.10 7.97
N PHE A 271 13.71 0.41 7.97
CA PHE A 271 14.57 0.20 9.14
C PHE A 271 14.03 0.93 10.38
N ASP A 272 13.70 2.22 10.24
CA ASP A 272 13.22 3.02 11.37
C ASP A 272 11.92 2.44 11.93
N LYS A 273 11.02 1.96 11.07
CA LYS A 273 9.79 1.29 11.49
C LYS A 273 10.06 -0.03 12.22
N ILE A 274 10.95 -0.88 11.68
CA ILE A 274 11.31 -2.16 12.29
C ILE A 274 11.94 -1.94 13.67
N ILE A 275 12.86 -0.98 13.78
CA ILE A 275 13.53 -0.64 15.04
C ILE A 275 12.49 -0.17 16.07
N ASN A 276 11.61 0.76 15.67
CA ASN A 276 10.58 1.30 16.56
C ASN A 276 9.59 0.21 17.03
N ASP A 277 9.13 -0.66 16.13
CA ASP A 277 8.17 -1.74 16.45
C ASP A 277 8.72 -2.78 17.42
N ASN A 278 10.04 -2.90 17.50
CA ASN A 278 10.70 -3.85 18.39
C ASN A 278 11.35 -3.16 19.60
N THR A 279 11.27 -1.83 19.71
CA THR A 279 11.77 -1.12 20.87
C THR A 279 10.85 -1.34 22.07
N LYS A 280 11.41 -1.76 23.20
CA LYS A 280 10.65 -2.05 24.43
C LYS A 280 11.35 -1.46 25.65
N LYS A 281 10.55 -0.95 26.59
CA LYS A 281 11.02 -0.63 27.94
C LYS A 281 10.96 -1.90 28.77
N VAL A 282 12.11 -2.38 29.22
CA VAL A 282 12.25 -3.60 30.03
C VAL A 282 12.62 -3.22 31.46
N THR A 283 11.89 -3.77 32.42
CA THR A 283 12.20 -3.67 33.85
C THR A 283 12.94 -4.94 34.30
N TYR A 284 14.07 -4.81 34.98
CA TYR A 284 14.88 -5.93 35.45
C TYR A 284 15.50 -5.64 36.83
N SER A 285 15.79 -6.69 37.60
CA SER A 285 16.44 -6.56 38.91
C SER A 285 17.95 -6.71 38.79
N GLY A 286 18.72 -5.75 39.33
CA GLY A 286 20.18 -5.82 39.40
C GLY A 286 20.67 -6.80 40.47
N LYS A 287 21.98 -7.07 40.50
CA LYS A 287 22.61 -7.97 41.51
C LYS A 287 22.43 -7.49 42.97
N ASN A 288 22.13 -6.20 43.15
CA ASN A 288 21.82 -5.56 44.43
C ASN A 288 20.34 -5.66 44.81
N ASN A 289 19.53 -6.46 44.08
CA ASN A 289 18.08 -6.60 44.28
C ASN A 289 17.28 -5.29 44.06
N VAL A 290 17.85 -4.32 43.36
CA VAL A 290 17.18 -3.06 42.97
C VAL A 290 16.59 -3.22 41.58
N SER A 291 15.37 -2.72 41.38
CA SER A 291 14.70 -2.72 40.07
C SER A 291 15.16 -1.53 39.21
N TYR A 292 15.48 -1.81 37.95
CA TYR A 292 15.92 -0.84 36.96
C TYR A 292 15.05 -0.93 35.71
N ASP A 293 14.84 0.21 35.05
CA ASP A 293 14.20 0.28 33.75
C ASP A 293 15.23 0.57 32.67
N LYS A 294 15.19 -0.16 31.56
CA LYS A 294 16.03 0.09 30.38
C LYS A 294 15.23 0.01 29.10
N VAL A 295 15.33 1.04 28.28
CA VAL A 295 14.82 1.01 26.90
C VAL A 295 15.79 0.20 26.06
N CYS A 296 15.31 -0.90 25.50
CA CYS A 296 16.06 -1.80 24.63
C CYS A 296 15.52 -1.66 23.21
N SER A 297 16.41 -1.41 22.26
CA SER A 297 16.09 -1.18 20.85
C SER A 297 17.12 -1.91 19.99
N PRO A 298 16.71 -2.60 18.92
CA PRO A 298 17.63 -3.07 17.89
C PRO A 298 18.38 -1.92 17.21
N GLY A 299 19.57 -2.20 16.68
CA GLY A 299 20.27 -1.32 15.74
C GLY A 299 20.07 -1.74 14.28
N LYS A 300 20.45 -0.87 13.33
CA LYS A 300 20.40 -1.21 11.89
C LYS A 300 21.21 -2.46 11.53
N ARG A 301 22.35 -2.66 12.18
CA ARG A 301 23.22 -3.85 12.02
C ARG A 301 22.58 -5.17 12.47
N ASP A 302 21.54 -5.09 13.30
CA ASP A 302 20.84 -6.26 13.83
C ASP A 302 19.77 -6.76 12.83
N ILE A 303 19.55 -6.02 11.74
CA ILE A 303 18.58 -6.29 10.70
C ILE A 303 19.33 -6.71 9.44
N SER A 304 19.08 -7.92 8.96
CA SER A 304 19.64 -8.45 7.72
C SER A 304 18.57 -8.44 6.63
N ILE A 305 18.84 -7.81 5.50
CA ILE A 305 17.92 -7.78 4.36
C ILE A 305 18.12 -9.04 3.53
N ASN A 306 17.06 -9.84 3.39
CA ASN A 306 17.08 -11.05 2.57
C ASN A 306 16.76 -10.72 1.11
N SER A 307 15.78 -9.84 0.89
CA SER A 307 15.44 -9.33 -0.45
C SER A 307 14.60 -8.07 -0.37
N THR A 308 14.73 -7.21 -1.38
CA THR A 308 13.88 -6.05 -1.60
C THR A 308 13.24 -6.13 -2.98
N ARG A 309 12.03 -5.60 -3.11
CA ARG A 309 11.32 -5.48 -4.39
C ARG A 309 10.50 -4.21 -4.43
N SER A 310 10.41 -3.65 -5.63
CA SER A 310 9.58 -2.48 -5.90
C SER A 310 8.66 -2.81 -7.06
N PHE A 311 7.35 -2.76 -6.79
CA PHE A 311 6.32 -3.12 -7.76
C PHE A 311 5.03 -2.35 -7.47
N TYR A 312 4.06 -2.48 -8.36
CA TYR A 312 2.76 -1.89 -8.24
C TYR A 312 1.72 -2.86 -7.70
N LEU A 313 0.81 -2.32 -6.89
CA LEU A 313 -0.37 -2.97 -6.37
C LEU A 313 -1.59 -2.53 -7.20
N PRO A 314 -2.24 -3.46 -7.92
CA PRO A 314 -3.52 -3.21 -8.56
C PRO A 314 -4.57 -2.86 -7.50
N SER A 315 -5.16 -1.67 -7.62
CA SER A 315 -6.20 -1.18 -6.75
C SER A 315 -7.45 -0.81 -7.55
N TYR A 316 -8.57 -1.36 -7.13
CA TYR A 316 -9.87 -1.14 -7.76
C TYR A 316 -10.74 -0.31 -6.85
N SER A 317 -11.36 0.72 -7.42
CA SER A 317 -12.42 1.48 -6.78
C SER A 317 -13.69 1.25 -7.57
N ASN A 318 -14.76 0.88 -6.88
CA ASN A 318 -16.03 0.57 -7.50
C ASN A 318 -17.12 1.45 -6.90
N ASN A 319 -18.01 1.92 -7.77
CA ASN A 319 -19.27 2.56 -7.41
C ASN A 319 -20.40 1.69 -7.97
N ILE A 320 -21.20 1.12 -7.07
CA ILE A 320 -22.39 0.35 -7.41
C ILE A 320 -23.60 1.23 -7.11
N LYS A 321 -24.28 1.69 -8.15
CA LYS A 321 -25.52 2.46 -8.00
C LYS A 321 -26.72 1.50 -8.13
N VAL A 322 -27.61 1.57 -7.15
CA VAL A 322 -28.88 0.83 -7.16
C VAL A 322 -29.97 1.83 -6.83
N LEU A 323 -30.83 2.09 -7.82
CA LEU A 323 -31.92 3.06 -7.70
C LEU A 323 -31.42 4.41 -7.14
N ASN A 324 -31.82 4.77 -5.91
CA ASN A 324 -31.52 6.05 -5.27
C ASN A 324 -30.24 6.02 -4.41
N HIS A 325 -29.58 4.86 -4.30
CA HIS A 325 -28.41 4.69 -3.45
C HIS A 325 -27.15 4.28 -4.22
N SER A 326 -26.00 4.65 -3.65
CA SER A 326 -24.69 4.28 -4.16
C SER A 326 -23.85 3.65 -3.06
N TYR A 327 -23.10 2.63 -3.46
CA TYR A 327 -22.23 1.85 -2.60
C TYR A 327 -20.81 1.89 -3.13
N SER A 328 -19.87 2.21 -2.25
CA SER A 328 -18.45 2.26 -2.57
C SER A 328 -17.73 1.00 -2.09
N GLN A 329 -16.93 0.41 -2.97
CA GLN A 329 -15.96 -0.62 -2.62
C GLN A 329 -14.55 -0.20 -3.03
N LYS A 330 -13.55 -0.61 -2.24
CA LYS A 330 -12.13 -0.49 -2.57
C LYS A 330 -11.43 -1.80 -2.30
N ALA A 331 -10.70 -2.29 -3.29
CA ALA A 331 -9.97 -3.54 -3.17
C ALA A 331 -8.54 -3.46 -3.72
N LEU A 332 -7.69 -4.31 -3.16
CA LEU A 332 -6.38 -4.67 -3.69
C LEU A 332 -6.48 -6.09 -4.25
N VAL A 333 -5.81 -6.36 -5.37
CA VAL A 333 -5.91 -7.64 -6.09
C VAL A 333 -4.52 -8.24 -6.29
N ASN A 334 -4.44 -9.56 -6.10
CA ASN A 334 -3.34 -10.41 -6.57
C ASN A 334 -3.91 -11.61 -7.35
N GLY A 335 -4.11 -11.45 -8.65
CA GLY A 335 -4.79 -12.46 -9.47
C GLY A 335 -6.23 -12.65 -9.01
N ASN A 336 -6.58 -13.84 -8.52
CA ASN A 336 -7.93 -14.13 -8.02
C ASN A 336 -8.11 -13.79 -6.53
N ASP A 337 -7.02 -13.52 -5.81
CA ASP A 337 -7.09 -13.15 -4.40
C ASP A 337 -7.42 -11.66 -4.28
N LEU A 338 -8.48 -11.36 -3.52
CA LEU A 338 -9.05 -10.02 -3.39
C LEU A 338 -9.10 -9.61 -1.92
N LEU A 339 -8.43 -8.51 -1.59
CA LEU A 339 -8.55 -7.88 -0.29
C LEU A 339 -9.36 -6.59 -0.38
N LYS A 340 -10.59 -6.63 0.13
CA LYS A 340 -11.41 -5.43 0.29
C LYS A 340 -10.97 -4.62 1.49
N THR A 341 -10.54 -3.40 1.23
CA THR A 341 -10.21 -2.38 2.26
C THR A 341 -11.44 -1.56 2.65
N LYS A 342 -12.46 -1.53 1.78
CA LYS A 342 -13.77 -0.93 2.04
C LYS A 342 -14.83 -1.71 1.27
N ASP A 343 -15.94 -2.06 1.92
CA ASP A 343 -17.07 -2.73 1.27
C ASP A 343 -18.43 -2.30 1.84
N GLU A 344 -19.06 -1.32 1.20
CA GLU A 344 -20.38 -0.83 1.62
C GLU A 344 -21.55 -1.77 1.27
N LEU A 345 -21.35 -2.81 0.45
CA LEU A 345 -22.41 -3.81 0.20
C LEU A 345 -22.68 -4.68 1.43
N THR A 346 -21.77 -4.67 2.41
CA THR A 346 -21.91 -5.39 3.68
C THR A 346 -22.40 -4.50 4.82
N ILE A 347 -22.77 -3.25 4.54
CA ILE A 347 -23.12 -2.28 5.59
C ILE A 347 -24.60 -1.91 5.48
N CYS A 348 -25.33 -2.06 6.59
CA CYS A 348 -26.71 -1.60 6.67
C CYS A 348 -26.75 -0.07 6.63
N LYS A 349 -27.50 0.50 5.68
CA LYS A 349 -27.64 1.97 5.53
C LYS A 349 -28.44 2.63 6.66
N GLU A 350 -29.18 1.87 7.45
CA GLU A 350 -29.98 2.40 8.57
C GLU A 350 -29.19 2.47 9.88
N CYS A 351 -28.42 1.42 10.22
CA CYS A 351 -27.69 1.36 11.50
C CYS A 351 -26.17 1.39 11.39
N GLY A 352 -25.61 1.37 10.18
CA GLY A 352 -24.17 1.37 9.94
C GLY A 352 -23.44 0.08 10.33
N LYS A 353 -24.14 -0.94 10.81
CA LYS A 353 -23.55 -2.23 11.21
C LYS A 353 -23.30 -3.13 10.02
N ASN A 354 -22.33 -4.04 10.16
CA ASN A 354 -22.07 -5.07 9.18
C ASN A 354 -23.24 -6.07 9.14
N THR A 355 -23.79 -6.31 7.96
CA THR A 355 -24.93 -7.22 7.74
C THR A 355 -24.51 -8.69 7.79
N LEU A 356 -23.26 -9.01 7.44
CA LEU A 356 -22.74 -10.38 7.46
C LEU A 356 -22.61 -10.92 8.89
N GLU A 357 -22.33 -10.06 9.86
CA GLU A 357 -22.35 -10.44 11.30
C GLU A 357 -23.75 -10.85 11.78
N GLN A 358 -24.80 -10.39 11.07
CA GLN A 358 -26.19 -10.75 11.35
C GLN A 358 -26.69 -11.91 10.46
N GLY A 359 -25.80 -12.51 9.67
CA GLY A 359 -26.03 -13.70 8.85
C GLY A 359 -26.72 -13.47 7.50
N ILE A 360 -27.33 -12.29 7.26
CA ILE A 360 -28.08 -12.02 6.02
C ILE A 360 -28.15 -10.52 5.68
N SER A 361 -28.04 -10.22 4.38
CA SER A 361 -28.20 -8.88 3.81
C SER A 361 -29.45 -8.85 2.94
N TYR A 362 -30.18 -7.75 3.01
CA TYR A 362 -31.35 -7.49 2.17
C TYR A 362 -31.15 -6.23 1.36
N ILE A 363 -31.80 -6.12 0.21
CA ILE A 363 -31.86 -4.88 -0.57
C ILE A 363 -33.29 -4.49 -0.90
N CYS A 364 -33.65 -3.25 -0.59
CA CYS A 364 -34.98 -2.74 -0.85
C CYS A 364 -35.18 -2.47 -2.35
N PRO A 365 -36.19 -3.06 -3.01
CA PRO A 365 -36.43 -2.85 -4.45
C PRO A 365 -37.07 -1.50 -4.76
N VAL A 366 -37.48 -0.72 -3.74
CA VAL A 366 -38.10 0.59 -3.91
C VAL A 366 -37.05 1.69 -3.98
N CYS A 367 -36.11 1.72 -3.02
CA CYS A 367 -35.09 2.76 -2.95
C CYS A 367 -33.66 2.28 -3.26
N GLY A 368 -33.39 0.96 -3.18
CA GLY A 368 -32.07 0.37 -3.35
C GLY A 368 -31.22 0.33 -2.07
N LYS A 369 -31.79 0.58 -0.87
CA LYS A 369 -31.07 0.48 0.41
C LYS A 369 -30.72 -0.96 0.76
N ILE A 370 -29.46 -1.19 1.15
CA ILE A 370 -29.01 -2.43 1.78
C ILE A 370 -29.27 -2.35 3.28
N THR A 371 -29.98 -3.33 3.82
CA THR A 371 -30.43 -3.38 5.21
C THR A 371 -30.11 -4.72 5.87
N CYS A 372 -29.91 -4.67 7.18
CA CYS A 372 -29.83 -5.87 8.01
C CYS A 372 -31.24 -6.34 8.41
N LYS A 373 -31.34 -7.56 8.96
CA LYS A 373 -32.61 -8.21 9.29
C LYS A 373 -33.56 -7.35 10.14
N THR A 374 -33.05 -6.57 11.09
CA THR A 374 -33.89 -5.73 11.98
C THR A 374 -34.50 -4.51 11.27
N HIS A 375 -33.86 -4.04 10.20
CA HIS A 375 -34.29 -2.87 9.42
C HIS A 375 -34.96 -3.24 8.10
N THR A 376 -35.27 -4.53 7.93
CA THR A 376 -36.03 -5.06 6.81
C THR A 376 -37.42 -5.47 7.30
N ARG A 377 -38.43 -5.21 6.46
CA ARG A 377 -39.75 -5.83 6.50
C ARG A 377 -39.92 -6.65 5.23
N LEU A 378 -40.81 -7.64 5.25
CA LEU A 378 -41.12 -8.41 4.05
C LEU A 378 -42.50 -8.01 3.57
N ASP A 379 -42.64 -7.79 2.26
CA ASP A 379 -43.93 -7.63 1.61
C ASP A 379 -44.80 -8.86 1.91
N TYR A 380 -46.03 -8.63 2.35
CA TYR A 380 -46.92 -9.71 2.73
C TYR A 380 -47.30 -10.64 1.56
N LEU A 381 -47.38 -10.11 0.33
CA LEU A 381 -47.83 -10.88 -0.83
C LEU A 381 -46.68 -11.64 -1.49
N ASP A 382 -45.51 -11.02 -1.65
CA ASP A 382 -44.44 -11.58 -2.47
C ASP A 382 -43.09 -11.77 -1.73
N ASN A 383 -43.06 -11.48 -0.43
CA ASN A 383 -41.88 -11.55 0.44
C ASN A 383 -40.70 -10.66 0.01
N SER A 384 -40.92 -9.63 -0.81
CA SER A 384 -39.88 -8.64 -1.12
C SER A 384 -39.34 -8.00 0.15
N PRO A 385 -38.01 -7.87 0.31
CA PRO A 385 -37.47 -7.12 1.43
C PRO A 385 -37.64 -5.61 1.22
N ILE A 386 -38.24 -4.93 2.18
CA ILE A 386 -38.53 -3.50 2.13
C ILE A 386 -37.84 -2.84 3.32
N CYS A 387 -37.22 -1.68 3.12
CA CYS A 387 -36.68 -0.92 4.24
C CYS A 387 -37.82 -0.26 5.05
N ASN A 388 -37.57 0.03 6.33
CA ASN A 388 -38.61 0.63 7.19
C ASN A 388 -39.17 1.95 6.64
N ALA A 389 -38.39 2.73 5.89
CA ALA A 389 -38.81 4.02 5.34
C ALA A 389 -39.80 3.90 4.17
N ASP A 390 -39.71 2.82 3.38
CA ASP A 390 -40.56 2.60 2.21
C ASP A 390 -41.72 1.62 2.47
N ALA A 391 -41.78 1.07 3.69
CA ALA A 391 -42.76 0.05 4.04
C ALA A 391 -44.16 0.67 4.24
N TRP A 392 -45.05 0.42 3.28
CA TRP A 392 -46.48 0.69 3.44
C TRP A 392 -47.04 -0.25 4.50
N THR A 393 -47.80 0.27 5.46
CA THR A 393 -48.25 -0.51 6.62
C THR A 393 -49.77 -0.62 6.67
N LYS A 394 -50.28 -1.84 6.81
CA LYS A 394 -51.69 -2.10 7.14
C LYS A 394 -51.79 -2.74 8.52
N ARG A 395 -52.48 -2.07 9.44
CA ARG A 395 -52.83 -2.67 10.73
C ARG A 395 -54.04 -3.58 10.57
N LEU A 396 -53.93 -4.83 11.01
CA LEU A 396 -55.06 -5.75 11.16
C LEU A 396 -55.70 -5.55 12.55
N TYR A 397 -56.10 -6.62 13.24
CA TYR A 397 -56.61 -6.51 14.60
C TYR A 397 -55.49 -6.25 15.60
N LEU A 398 -54.42 -7.05 15.54
CA LEU A 398 -53.25 -6.96 16.43
C LEU A 398 -51.94 -6.77 15.66
N GLN A 399 -51.76 -7.45 14.52
CA GLN A 399 -50.50 -7.38 13.77
C GLN A 399 -50.47 -6.25 12.74
N ASN A 400 -49.25 -5.81 12.39
CA ASN A 400 -49.01 -4.97 11.23
C ASN A 400 -48.50 -5.82 10.06
N LEU A 401 -49.09 -5.63 8.89
CA LEU A 401 -48.58 -6.13 7.61
C LEU A 401 -47.86 -5.01 6.86
N TYR A 402 -46.91 -5.42 6.02
CA TYR A 402 -46.04 -4.51 5.27
C TYR A 402 -46.12 -4.79 3.77
N PHE A 403 -46.01 -3.74 2.97
CA PHE A 403 -46.14 -3.80 1.51
C PHE A 403 -45.10 -2.89 0.84
N SER A 404 -44.63 -3.31 -0.33
CA SER A 404 -43.59 -2.66 -1.11
C SER A 404 -44.13 -1.51 -1.95
N SER A 405 -45.43 -1.49 -2.20
CA SER A 405 -46.10 -0.48 -3.02
C SER A 405 -47.54 -0.27 -2.58
N SER A 406 -48.15 0.84 -3.04
CA SER A 406 -49.59 1.04 -2.90
C SER A 406 -50.41 -0.01 -3.66
N GLU A 407 -49.89 -0.56 -4.76
CA GLU A 407 -50.55 -1.59 -5.55
C GLU A 407 -50.68 -2.93 -4.79
N THR A 408 -49.60 -3.37 -4.16
CA THR A 408 -49.60 -4.59 -3.33
C THR A 408 -50.47 -4.42 -2.09
N LEU A 409 -50.47 -3.23 -1.48
CA LEU A 409 -51.41 -2.88 -0.41
C LEU A 409 -52.87 -2.95 -0.89
N ASN A 410 -53.21 -2.28 -1.99
CA ASN A 410 -54.57 -2.26 -2.54
C ASN A 410 -55.04 -3.67 -2.93
N THR A 411 -54.15 -4.49 -3.48
CA THR A 411 -54.42 -5.90 -3.80
C THR A 411 -54.80 -6.67 -2.54
N PHE A 412 -54.03 -6.51 -1.46
CA PHE A 412 -54.37 -7.11 -0.18
C PHE A 412 -55.68 -6.56 0.40
N GLU A 413 -55.95 -5.26 0.29
CA GLU A 413 -57.18 -4.67 0.79
C GLU A 413 -58.43 -5.22 0.08
N ASN A 414 -58.37 -5.42 -1.23
CA ASN A 414 -59.44 -6.07 -1.98
C ASN A 414 -59.64 -7.52 -1.51
N MET A 415 -58.56 -8.30 -1.38
CA MET A 415 -58.62 -9.66 -0.82
C MET A 415 -59.23 -9.65 0.59
N TRP A 416 -58.84 -8.68 1.42
CA TRP A 416 -59.32 -8.55 2.79
C TRP A 416 -60.81 -8.22 2.86
N LEU A 417 -61.35 -7.41 1.95
CA LEU A 417 -62.78 -7.12 1.89
C LEU A 417 -63.59 -8.39 1.59
N GLU A 418 -63.10 -9.25 0.71
CA GLU A 418 -63.74 -10.50 0.31
C GLU A 418 -63.63 -11.61 1.39
N MET A 419 -62.67 -11.51 2.32
CA MET A 419 -62.48 -12.51 3.37
C MET A 419 -63.62 -12.55 4.39
N GLY A 420 -64.07 -13.77 4.70
CA GLY A 420 -64.96 -14.03 5.83
C GLY A 420 -64.29 -13.82 7.20
N THR A 421 -65.09 -13.71 8.26
CA THR A 421 -64.60 -13.39 9.62
C THR A 421 -63.51 -14.35 10.13
N LEU A 422 -63.69 -15.66 9.92
CA LEU A 422 -62.68 -16.64 10.33
C LEU A 422 -61.37 -16.48 9.54
N GLN A 423 -61.43 -16.24 8.23
CA GLN A 423 -60.23 -16.04 7.39
C GLN A 423 -59.44 -14.81 7.84
N LYS A 424 -60.13 -13.73 8.22
CA LYS A 424 -59.51 -12.51 8.79
C LYS A 424 -58.79 -12.79 10.10
N ILE A 425 -59.40 -13.59 10.99
CA ILE A 425 -58.76 -14.03 12.24
C ILE A 425 -57.51 -14.86 11.95
N TRP A 426 -57.61 -15.86 11.06
CA TRP A 426 -56.48 -16.73 10.70
C TRP A 426 -55.30 -15.99 10.06
N THR A 427 -55.60 -14.93 9.31
CA THR A 427 -54.59 -14.08 8.69
C THR A 427 -53.81 -13.28 9.74
N ASP A 428 -54.45 -12.87 10.85
CA ASP A 428 -53.81 -12.20 11.96
C ASP A 428 -53.16 -13.20 12.93
N LYS A 429 -51.89 -13.55 12.69
CA LYS A 429 -51.17 -14.54 13.48
C LYS A 429 -51.07 -14.15 14.95
N ALA A 430 -50.96 -12.86 15.26
CA ALA A 430 -50.94 -12.38 16.65
C ALA A 430 -52.31 -12.58 17.33
N LEU A 431 -53.40 -12.34 16.60
CA LEU A 431 -54.74 -12.64 17.09
C LEU A 431 -54.97 -14.14 17.29
N VAL A 432 -54.50 -14.99 16.38
CA VAL A 432 -54.56 -16.46 16.55
C VAL A 432 -53.78 -16.89 17.79
N GLN A 433 -52.55 -16.39 17.97
CA GLN A 433 -51.72 -16.77 19.12
C GLN A 433 -52.34 -16.33 20.45
N THR A 434 -52.90 -15.12 20.52
CA THR A 434 -53.55 -14.61 21.74
C THR A 434 -54.85 -15.34 22.05
N THR A 435 -55.68 -15.65 21.04
CA THR A 435 -56.93 -16.41 21.23
C THR A 435 -56.66 -17.86 21.66
N VAL A 436 -55.72 -18.54 21.01
CA VAL A 436 -55.32 -19.91 21.38
C VAL A 436 -54.69 -19.94 22.78
N GLY A 437 -53.78 -19.01 23.08
CA GLY A 437 -53.17 -18.89 24.40
C GLY A 437 -54.18 -18.60 25.51
N GLY A 438 -55.14 -17.71 25.25
CA GLY A 438 -56.24 -17.41 26.18
C GLY A 438 -57.14 -18.61 26.45
N LEU A 439 -57.48 -19.38 25.41
CA LEU A 439 -58.28 -20.60 25.56
C LEU A 439 -57.54 -21.68 26.38
N ILE A 440 -56.24 -21.89 26.11
CA ILE A 440 -55.42 -22.82 26.89
C ILE A 440 -55.37 -22.38 28.35
N PHE A 441 -55.16 -21.09 28.61
CA PHE A 441 -55.15 -20.53 29.95
C PHE A 441 -56.49 -20.75 30.68
N LEU A 442 -57.62 -20.49 30.00
CA LEU A 442 -58.95 -20.73 30.57
C LEU A 442 -59.20 -22.20 30.88
N ILE A 443 -58.76 -23.12 30.02
CA ILE A 443 -58.88 -24.57 30.26
C ILE A 443 -58.04 -25.00 31.47
N ILE A 444 -56.82 -24.48 31.59
CA ILE A 444 -55.94 -24.75 32.73
C ILE A 444 -56.55 -24.17 34.02
N ALA A 445 -57.02 -22.92 34.00
CA ALA A 445 -57.66 -22.28 35.14
C ALA A 445 -58.93 -23.02 35.57
N TRP A 446 -59.74 -23.48 34.62
CA TRP A 446 -60.93 -24.27 34.90
C TRP A 446 -60.60 -25.60 35.57
N ARG A 447 -59.57 -26.33 35.10
CA ARG A 447 -59.08 -27.57 35.74
C ARG A 447 -58.44 -27.40 37.12
N ILE A 448 -58.00 -26.19 37.46
CA ILE A 448 -57.43 -25.89 38.79
C ILE A 448 -58.54 -25.52 39.78
N LEU A 449 -59.60 -24.85 39.29
CA LEU A 449 -60.69 -24.35 40.11
C LEU A 449 -61.84 -25.35 40.31
N PHE A 450 -61.99 -26.32 39.41
CA PHE A 450 -62.99 -27.39 39.41
C PHE A 450 -62.31 -28.72 39.10
#